data_AF-A0A379E0Q6-F1
#
_entry.id   AF-A0A379E0Q6-F1
#
_cell.length_a   1.000
_cell.length_b   1.000
_cell.length_c   1.000
_cell.angle_alpha   90.00
_cell.angle_beta   90.00
_cell.angle_gamma   90.00
#
_symmetry.space_group_name_H-M   'P 1'
#
loop_
_entity.id
_entity.type
_entity.pdbx_description
1 polymer ?
#
loop_
_entity_poly.entity_id
_entity_poly.type
_entity_poly.pdbx_seq_one_letter_code
_entity_poly.pdbx_strand_id
1 'polypeptide(L)'
;MLRVDWKLKDLSAIESGHGVYFLRTNVETLDERTTWDYYNLIREIECTNRQLKTDLNLRPIYHQTDDRSDAHLFFGLLAYWVVNTIRCQLKREGESCYWTEIVRRMSTQKLVTTEGRNPLGDIVQMRQYSNPSKQATAIYDKLKLKYAPFRKIKICRTQSP
;
A
#
# COMPACT_ATOMS: atom_id res chain seq x y z
N MET A 1 27.15 -35.49 3.38
CA MET A 1 27.23 -34.29 4.25
C MET A 1 28.32 -33.40 3.66
N LEU A 2 27.96 -32.31 2.99
CA LEU A 2 28.96 -31.40 2.39
C LEU A 2 29.65 -30.62 3.51
N ARG A 3 30.95 -30.86 3.68
CA ARG A 3 31.80 -30.15 4.64
C ARG A 3 32.19 -28.82 4.00
N VAL A 4 31.80 -27.72 4.62
CA VAL A 4 32.10 -26.37 4.15
C VAL A 4 33.32 -25.88 4.91
N ASP A 5 34.42 -25.66 4.18
CA ASP A 5 35.61 -25.00 4.72
C ASP A 5 35.49 -23.49 4.44
N TRP A 6 35.49 -22.68 5.51
CA TRP A 6 35.52 -21.23 5.41
C TRP A 6 36.86 -20.69 5.91
N LYS A 7 37.27 -19.55 5.34
CA LYS A 7 38.36 -18.75 5.87
C LYS A 7 37.82 -17.36 6.23
N LEU A 8 38.14 -16.90 7.43
CA LEU A 8 37.90 -15.51 7.82
C LEU A 8 38.78 -14.61 6.95
N LYS A 9 38.14 -13.64 6.28
CA LYS A 9 38.85 -12.51 5.67
C LYS A 9 39.49 -11.71 6.80
N ASP A 10 40.68 -11.15 6.56
CA ASP A 10 41.44 -10.44 7.60
C ASP A 10 40.58 -9.32 8.23
N LEU A 11 40.25 -9.49 9.51
CA LEU A 11 39.37 -8.61 10.29
C LEU A 11 40.13 -7.40 10.86
N SER A 12 41.45 -7.31 10.64
CA SER A 12 42.32 -6.26 11.17
C SER A 12 41.93 -4.84 10.72
N ALA A 13 41.17 -4.72 9.63
CA ALA A 13 40.66 -3.45 9.09
C ALA A 13 39.26 -3.07 9.59
N ILE A 14 38.60 -3.91 10.39
CA ILE A 14 37.24 -3.64 10.91
C ILE A 14 37.37 -2.94 12.25
N GLU A 15 36.90 -1.69 12.30
CA GLU A 15 36.93 -0.85 13.50
C GLU A 15 36.39 -1.60 14.72
N SER A 16 37.17 -1.58 15.81
CA SER A 16 36.87 -2.21 17.08
C SER A 16 35.64 -1.54 17.72
N GLY A 17 34.45 -2.07 17.42
CA GLY A 17 33.19 -1.55 17.93
C GLY A 17 31.94 -2.03 17.19
N HIS A 18 32.09 -2.56 15.98
CA HIS A 18 30.96 -3.04 15.18
C HIS A 18 30.93 -4.57 15.08
N GLY A 19 29.77 -5.17 15.32
CA GLY A 19 29.55 -6.60 15.10
C GLY A 19 29.60 -6.93 13.61
N VAL A 20 30.22 -8.06 13.27
CA VAL A 20 30.32 -8.55 11.87
C VAL A 20 29.20 -9.55 11.62
N TYR A 21 28.42 -9.34 10.56
CA TYR A 21 27.37 -10.26 10.11
C TYR A 21 27.86 -11.05 8.88
N PHE A 22 27.65 -12.36 8.90
CA PHE A 22 27.94 -13.23 7.75
C PHE A 22 26.63 -13.69 7.12
N LEU A 23 26.49 -13.48 5.81
CA LEU A 23 25.37 -14.01 5.03
C LEU A 23 25.80 -15.33 4.38
N ARG A 24 24.98 -16.37 4.55
CA ARG A 24 25.16 -17.67 3.91
C ARG A 24 23.97 -17.95 3.00
N THR A 25 24.24 -18.33 1.76
CA THR A 25 23.24 -18.82 0.81
C THR A 25 23.65 -20.19 0.29
N ASN A 26 22.68 -21.03 -0.05
CA ASN A 26 22.88 -22.30 -0.75
C ASN A 26 22.68 -22.17 -2.27
N VAL A 27 22.47 -20.94 -2.77
CA VAL A 27 22.28 -20.66 -4.19
C VAL A 27 23.61 -20.18 -4.78
N GLU A 28 24.28 -21.07 -5.52
CA GLU A 28 25.63 -20.82 -6.06
C GLU A 28 25.67 -19.75 -7.16
N THR A 29 24.53 -19.48 -7.81
CA THR A 29 24.44 -18.53 -8.92
C THR A 29 24.29 -17.07 -8.49
N LEU A 30 24.12 -16.79 -7.20
CA LEU A 30 23.95 -15.42 -6.70
C LEU A 30 25.31 -14.78 -6.44
N ASP A 31 25.51 -13.58 -6.97
CA ASP A 31 26.65 -12.75 -6.60
C ASP A 31 26.44 -12.09 -5.22
N GLU A 32 27.50 -11.49 -4.68
CA GLU A 32 27.49 -10.86 -3.35
C GLU A 32 26.43 -9.76 -3.26
N ARG A 33 26.30 -8.93 -4.30
CA ARG A 33 25.34 -7.83 -4.34
C ARG A 33 23.91 -8.35 -4.35
N THR A 34 23.59 -9.31 -5.21
CA THR A 34 22.22 -9.86 -5.26
C THR A 34 21.90 -10.60 -3.97
N THR A 35 22.86 -11.32 -3.36
CA THR A 35 22.69 -11.94 -2.05
C THR A 35 22.38 -10.91 -0.96
N TRP A 36 23.08 -9.78 -0.96
CA TRP A 36 22.81 -8.66 -0.06
C TRP A 36 21.42 -8.06 -0.29
N ASP A 37 21.03 -7.84 -1.54
CA ASP A 37 19.72 -7.28 -1.88
C ASP A 37 18.58 -8.23 -1.46
N TYR A 38 18.73 -9.55 -1.68
CA TYR A 38 17.79 -10.56 -1.20
C TYR A 38 17.68 -10.59 0.33
N TYR A 39 18.81 -10.56 1.04
CA TYR A 39 18.77 -10.48 2.51
C TYR A 39 18.00 -9.24 2.97
N ASN A 40 18.19 -8.11 2.29
CA ASN A 40 17.51 -6.87 2.62
C ASN A 40 16.02 -6.86 2.30
N LEU A 41 15.49 -7.81 1.52
CA LEU A 41 14.04 -7.96 1.33
C LEU A 41 13.30 -8.19 2.65
N ILE A 42 13.95 -8.72 3.69
CA ILE A 42 13.32 -8.85 5.01
C ILE A 42 12.80 -7.51 5.54
N ARG A 43 13.53 -6.42 5.25
CA ARG A 43 13.12 -5.05 5.62
C ARG A 43 11.86 -4.62 4.87
N GLU A 44 11.70 -5.06 3.62
CA GLU A 44 10.47 -4.81 2.86
C GLU A 44 9.30 -5.60 3.43
N ILE A 45 9.51 -6.85 3.86
CA ILE A 45 8.49 -7.66 4.53
C ILE A 45 8.08 -7.04 5.87
N GLU A 46 9.03 -6.57 6.68
CA GLU A 46 8.75 -5.87 7.93
C GLU A 46 7.97 -4.57 7.69
N CYS A 47 8.34 -3.81 6.66
CA CYS A 47 7.62 -2.61 6.25
C CYS A 47 6.17 -2.92 5.86
N THR A 48 5.97 -3.99 5.09
CA THR A 48 4.64 -4.51 4.71
C THR A 48 3.81 -4.92 5.92
N ASN A 49 4.40 -5.69 6.83
CA ASN A 49 3.73 -6.13 8.06
C ASN A 49 3.36 -4.96 8.96
N ARG A 50 4.23 -3.95 9.07
CA ARG A 50 3.92 -2.70 9.77
C ARG A 50 2.72 -2.02 9.12
N GLN A 51 2.75 -1.87 7.80
CA GLN A 51 1.71 -1.17 7.05
C GLN A 51 0.34 -1.84 7.11
N LEU A 52 0.29 -3.18 7.03
CA LEU A 52 -0.93 -3.95 7.28
C LEU A 52 -1.51 -3.63 8.66
N LYS A 53 -0.66 -3.61 9.69
CA LYS A 53 -1.09 -3.38 11.09
C LYS A 53 -1.51 -1.94 11.35
N THR A 54 -0.74 -0.96 10.86
CA THR A 54 -0.93 0.47 11.19
C THR A 54 -1.87 1.15 10.21
N ASP A 55 -1.59 1.06 8.92
CA ASP A 55 -2.23 1.91 7.92
C ASP A 55 -3.55 1.29 7.42
N LEU A 56 -3.63 -0.04 7.47
CA LEU A 56 -4.82 -0.81 7.11
C LEU A 56 -5.60 -1.32 8.31
N ASN A 57 -5.22 -0.89 9.52
CA ASN A 57 -5.90 -1.20 10.79
C ASN A 57 -6.15 -2.71 11.00
N LEU A 58 -5.24 -3.58 10.53
CA LEU A 58 -5.31 -5.02 10.87
C LEU A 58 -5.15 -5.24 12.38
N ARG A 59 -4.68 -4.22 13.11
CA ARG A 59 -4.68 -4.16 14.57
C ARG A 59 -5.41 -2.87 14.97
N PRO A 60 -6.44 -2.89 15.83
CA PRO A 60 -6.87 -3.99 16.72
C PRO A 60 -7.78 -5.04 16.07
N ILE A 61 -7.64 -6.29 16.52
CA ILE A 61 -8.56 -7.38 16.13
C ILE A 61 -9.81 -7.24 17.00
N TYR A 62 -10.83 -6.56 16.46
CA TYR A 62 -12.13 -6.41 17.13
C TYR A 62 -13.06 -7.62 16.93
N HIS A 63 -12.63 -8.59 16.11
CA HIS A 63 -13.39 -9.78 15.76
C HIS A 63 -13.22 -10.85 16.84
N GLN A 64 -14.34 -11.41 17.30
CA GLN A 64 -14.39 -12.36 18.41
C GLN A 64 -14.63 -13.81 17.97
N THR A 65 -14.79 -14.04 16.66
CA THR A 65 -14.96 -15.38 16.08
C THR A 65 -13.90 -15.62 15.02
N ASP A 66 -13.54 -16.89 14.83
CA ASP A 66 -12.52 -17.30 13.86
C ASP A 66 -12.91 -16.85 12.44
N ASP A 67 -14.14 -17.14 12.00
CA ASP A 67 -14.65 -16.73 10.67
C ASP A 67 -14.51 -15.23 10.38
N ARG A 68 -14.79 -14.38 11.38
CA ARG A 68 -14.69 -12.92 11.23
C ARG A 68 -13.23 -12.47 11.20
N SER A 69 -12.36 -13.14 11.95
CA SER A 69 -10.93 -12.87 11.96
C SER A 69 -10.28 -13.25 10.62
N ASP A 70 -10.64 -14.40 10.06
CA ASP A 70 -10.19 -14.86 8.74
C ASP A 70 -10.66 -13.93 7.63
N ALA A 71 -11.94 -13.54 7.64
CA ALA A 71 -12.47 -12.58 6.69
C ALA A 71 -11.73 -11.23 6.76
N HIS A 72 -11.44 -10.74 7.98
CA HIS A 72 -10.70 -9.50 8.15
C HIS A 72 -9.27 -9.58 7.62
N LEU A 73 -8.56 -10.68 7.88
CA LEU A 73 -7.23 -10.92 7.33
C LEU A 73 -7.26 -10.95 5.79
N PHE A 74 -8.24 -11.65 5.21
CA PHE A 74 -8.42 -11.73 3.77
C PHE A 74 -8.65 -10.35 3.14
N PHE A 75 -9.57 -9.55 3.67
CA PHE A 75 -9.82 -8.20 3.19
C PHE A 75 -8.63 -7.26 3.44
N GLY A 76 -7.92 -7.42 4.56
CA GLY A 76 -6.70 -6.67 4.86
C GLY A 76 -5.60 -6.94 3.83
N LEU A 77 -5.43 -8.21 3.43
CA LEU A 77 -4.48 -8.57 2.38
C LEU A 77 -4.91 -7.97 1.03
N LEU A 78 -6.17 -8.09 0.63
CA LEU A 78 -6.69 -7.48 -0.60
C LEU A 78 -6.52 -5.95 -0.62
N ALA A 79 -6.78 -5.27 0.49
CA ALA A 79 -6.54 -3.83 0.61
C ALA A 79 -5.04 -3.51 0.44
N TYR A 80 -4.16 -4.33 1.02
CA TYR A 80 -2.71 -4.16 0.85
C TYR A 80 -2.26 -4.31 -0.60
N TRP A 81 -2.86 -5.19 -1.41
CA TRP A 81 -2.56 -5.26 -2.84
C TRP A 81 -2.77 -3.92 -3.55
N VAL A 82 -3.87 -3.22 -3.24
CA VAL A 82 -4.15 -1.90 -3.80
C VAL A 82 -3.12 -0.87 -3.32
N VAL A 83 -2.85 -0.83 -2.01
CA VAL A 83 -1.87 0.09 -1.42
C VAL A 83 -0.48 -0.11 -1.99
N ASN A 84 -0.02 -1.36 -2.05
CA ASN A 84 1.29 -1.72 -2.56
C ASN A 84 1.41 -1.36 -4.04
N THR A 85 0.38 -1.66 -4.84
CA THR A 85 0.37 -1.32 -6.27
C THR A 85 0.54 0.18 -6.50
N ILE A 86 -0.25 1.00 -5.79
CA ILE A 86 -0.15 2.47 -5.88
C ILE A 86 1.24 2.95 -5.47
N ARG A 87 1.78 2.44 -4.35
CA ARG A 87 3.10 2.83 -3.85
C ARG A 87 4.23 2.41 -4.79
N CYS A 88 4.17 1.21 -5.36
CA CYS A 88 5.14 0.74 -6.35
C CYS A 88 5.13 1.63 -7.60
N GLN A 89 3.94 2.02 -8.08
CA GLN A 89 3.83 2.94 -9.22
C GLN A 89 4.40 4.33 -8.89
N LEU A 90 4.07 4.88 -7.72
CA LEU A 90 4.60 6.16 -7.27
C LEU A 90 6.13 6.13 -7.06
N LYS A 91 6.67 5.04 -6.49
CA LYS A 91 8.11 4.87 -6.27
C LYS A 91 8.89 4.85 -7.60
N ARG A 92 8.32 4.26 -8.65
CA ARG A 92 8.89 4.26 -10.01
C ARG A 92 8.98 5.67 -10.61
N GLU A 93 8.04 6.54 -10.26
CA GLU A 93 8.01 7.96 -10.67
C GLU A 93 8.74 8.87 -9.65
N GLY A 94 9.60 8.29 -8.79
CA GLY A 94 10.44 9.02 -7.82
C GLY A 94 9.74 9.49 -6.55
N GLU A 95 8.49 9.07 -6.29
CA GLU A 95 7.74 9.43 -5.08
C GLU A 95 7.75 8.29 -4.07
N SER A 96 8.53 8.43 -2.99
CA SER A 96 8.57 7.46 -1.89
C SER A 96 7.93 8.05 -0.63
N CYS A 97 6.61 7.96 -0.52
CA CYS A 97 5.88 8.40 0.66
C CYS A 97 5.13 7.25 1.37
N TYR A 98 4.82 7.47 2.66
CA TYR A 98 3.95 6.58 3.43
C TYR A 98 2.51 6.65 2.93
N TRP A 99 1.74 5.58 3.13
CA TRP A 99 0.35 5.54 2.68
C TRP A 99 -0.51 6.59 3.36
N THR A 100 -0.27 6.86 4.64
CA THR A 100 -0.93 7.94 5.39
C THR A 100 -0.77 9.30 4.71
N GLU A 101 0.39 9.59 4.14
CA GLU A 101 0.64 10.85 3.42
C GLU A 101 -0.06 10.89 2.07
N ILE A 102 -0.09 9.77 1.34
CA ILE A 102 -0.87 9.64 0.09
C ILE A 102 -2.34 9.91 0.38
N VAL A 103 -2.91 9.22 1.37
CA VAL A 103 -4.30 9.41 1.80
C VAL A 103 -4.55 10.84 2.24
N ARG A 104 -3.65 11.46 3.03
CA ARG A 104 -3.76 12.85 3.45
C ARG A 104 -3.85 13.81 2.26
N ARG A 105 -2.96 13.69 1.27
CA ARG A 105 -2.99 14.50 0.05
C ARG A 105 -4.26 14.27 -0.76
N MET A 106 -4.66 13.01 -0.95
CA MET A 106 -5.86 12.66 -1.71
C MET A 106 -7.15 13.08 -1.00
N SER A 107 -7.16 13.12 0.34
CA SER A 107 -8.31 13.55 1.14
C SER A 107 -8.73 15.01 0.89
N THR A 108 -7.88 15.81 0.23
CA THR A 108 -8.20 17.18 -0.19
C THR A 108 -9.25 17.22 -1.30
N GLN A 109 -9.40 16.15 -2.09
CA GLN A 109 -10.50 16.00 -3.04
C GLN A 109 -11.71 15.40 -2.30
N LYS A 110 -12.85 16.09 -2.33
CA LYS A 110 -14.06 15.69 -1.61
C LYS A 110 -15.10 15.11 -2.57
N LEU A 111 -15.81 14.10 -2.11
CA LEU A 111 -17.01 13.57 -2.76
C LEU A 111 -18.22 13.99 -1.94
N VAL A 112 -19.24 14.53 -2.59
CA VAL A 112 -20.48 14.98 -1.97
C VAL A 112 -21.63 14.17 -2.57
N THR A 113 -22.43 13.53 -1.72
CA THR A 113 -23.68 12.90 -2.14
C THR A 113 -24.83 13.73 -1.59
N THR A 114 -25.59 14.33 -2.48
CA THR A 114 -26.80 15.09 -2.15
C THR A 114 -28.01 14.21 -2.40
N GLU A 115 -28.85 14.07 -1.39
CA GLU A 115 -30.11 13.33 -1.49
C GLU A 115 -31.26 14.33 -1.34
N GLY A 116 -32.26 14.24 -2.22
CA GLY A 116 -33.44 15.08 -2.17
C GLY A 116 -34.68 14.29 -2.52
N ARG A 117 -35.81 14.64 -1.89
CA ARG A 117 -37.12 14.07 -2.25
C ARG A 117 -37.76 14.95 -3.30
N ASN A 118 -38.17 14.37 -4.43
CA ASN A 118 -38.91 15.09 -5.45
C ASN A 118 -40.38 15.30 -5.00
N PRO A 119 -41.16 16.17 -5.67
CA PRO A 119 -42.59 16.33 -5.38
C PRO A 119 -43.42 15.05 -5.57
N LEU A 120 -42.92 14.06 -6.30
CA LEU A 120 -43.57 12.76 -6.54
C LEU A 120 -43.27 11.72 -5.43
N GLY A 121 -42.44 12.07 -4.43
CA GLY A 121 -42.07 11.20 -3.32
C GLY A 121 -40.81 10.35 -3.52
N ASP A 122 -40.21 10.35 -4.71
CA ASP A 122 -38.99 9.59 -4.99
C ASP A 122 -37.74 10.23 -4.35
N ILE A 123 -36.79 9.39 -3.96
CA ILE A 123 -35.46 9.81 -3.49
C ILE A 123 -34.54 9.93 -4.70
N VAL A 124 -34.09 11.15 -4.98
CA VAL A 124 -33.07 11.44 -5.99
C VAL A 124 -31.73 11.62 -5.30
N GLN A 125 -30.74 10.81 -5.69
CA GLN A 125 -29.36 10.91 -5.22
C GLN A 125 -28.47 11.47 -6.32
N MET A 126 -27.70 12.51 -6.01
CA MET A 126 -26.69 13.08 -6.90
C MET A 126 -25.32 13.02 -6.21
N ARG A 127 -24.36 12.34 -6.84
CA ARG A 127 -22.98 12.32 -6.37
C ARG A 127 -22.09 13.23 -7.21
N GLN A 128 -21.42 14.17 -6.55
CA GLN A 128 -20.50 15.12 -7.13
C GLN A 128 -19.11 15.00 -6.47
N TYR A 129 -18.09 15.59 -7.08
CA TYR A 129 -16.74 15.65 -6.54
C TYR A 129 -16.15 17.05 -6.74
N SER A 130 -15.27 17.46 -5.84
CA SER A 130 -14.49 18.68 -5.98
C SER A 130 -13.33 18.48 -6.96
N ASN A 131 -12.78 19.59 -7.46
CA ASN A 131 -11.51 19.55 -8.18
C ASN A 131 -10.39 19.12 -7.21
N PRO A 132 -9.40 18.34 -7.67
CA PRO A 132 -8.26 17.98 -6.83
C PRO A 132 -7.40 19.21 -6.52
N SER A 133 -6.78 19.21 -5.34
CA SER A 133 -5.74 20.18 -5.01
C SER A 133 -4.47 19.90 -5.82
N LYS A 134 -3.52 20.85 -5.87
CA LYS A 134 -2.21 20.66 -6.54
C LYS A 134 -1.50 19.37 -6.09
N GLN A 135 -1.59 19.04 -4.80
CA GLN A 135 -0.96 17.84 -4.23
C GLN A 135 -1.64 16.55 -4.72
N ALA A 136 -2.97 16.55 -4.83
CA ALA A 136 -3.72 15.40 -5.35
C ALA A 136 -3.54 15.26 -6.88
N THR A 137 -3.50 16.37 -7.62
CA THR A 137 -3.23 16.36 -9.07
C THR A 137 -1.87 15.74 -9.36
N ALA A 138 -0.82 16.10 -8.61
CA ALA A 138 0.51 15.50 -8.77
C ALA A 138 0.51 13.97 -8.58
N ILE A 139 -0.34 13.43 -7.69
CA ILE A 139 -0.51 11.98 -7.53
C ILE A 139 -1.21 11.39 -8.75
N TYR A 140 -2.30 11.99 -9.22
CA TYR A 140 -2.99 11.53 -10.43
C TYR A 140 -2.08 11.53 -11.66
N ASP A 141 -1.25 12.56 -11.83
CA ASP A 141 -0.30 12.69 -12.94
C ASP A 141 0.71 11.54 -12.95
N LYS A 142 1.33 11.27 -11.78
CA LYS A 142 2.27 10.15 -11.62
C LYS A 142 1.62 8.81 -11.87
N LEU A 143 0.37 8.63 -11.43
CA LEU A 143 -0.40 7.40 -11.66
C LEU A 143 -1.01 7.32 -13.07
N LYS A 144 -0.89 8.37 -13.89
CA LYS A 144 -1.50 8.49 -15.23
C LYS A 144 -3.02 8.26 -15.19
N LEU A 145 -3.65 8.76 -14.13
CA LEU A 145 -5.08 8.63 -13.88
C LEU A 145 -5.83 9.92 -14.18
N LYS A 146 -7.12 9.79 -14.51
CA LYS A 146 -8.01 10.95 -14.66
C LYS A 146 -8.21 11.63 -13.30
N TYR A 147 -8.26 12.95 -13.30
CA TYR A 147 -8.52 13.77 -12.11
C TYR A 147 -9.95 13.62 -11.53
N ALA A 148 -10.79 12.85 -12.21
CA ALA A 148 -12.15 12.54 -11.82
C ALA A 148 -12.20 11.14 -11.18
N PRO A 149 -12.59 11.02 -9.89
CA PRO A 149 -12.64 9.74 -9.19
C PRO A 149 -13.64 8.74 -9.79
N PHE A 150 -14.70 9.24 -10.44
CA PHE A 150 -15.68 8.42 -11.13
C PHE A 150 -16.28 9.15 -12.32
N ARG A 151 -16.80 8.40 -13.29
CA ARG A 151 -17.61 8.94 -14.38
C ARG A 151 -18.99 9.29 -13.83
N LYS A 152 -19.45 10.52 -14.04
CA LYS A 152 -20.84 10.90 -13.72
C LYS A 152 -21.79 10.09 -14.61
N ILE A 153 -22.55 9.18 -14.01
CA ILE A 153 -23.62 8.44 -14.68
C ILE A 153 -24.92 9.16 -14.34
N LYS A 154 -25.62 9.67 -15.35
CA LYS A 154 -26.95 10.25 -15.18
C LYS A 154 -27.95 9.10 -15.13
N ILE A 155 -28.31 8.65 -13.93
CA ILE A 155 -29.38 7.65 -13.77
C ILE A 155 -30.70 8.40 -13.76
N CYS A 156 -31.35 8.53 -14.93
CA CYS A 156 -32.73 8.96 -14.99
C CYS A 156 -33.62 7.77 -14.59
N ARG A 157 -33.96 7.62 -13.30
CA ARG A 157 -35.07 6.74 -12.91
C ARG A 157 -36.37 7.49 -13.17
N THR A 158 -37.22 6.96 -14.05
CA THR A 158 -38.55 7.51 -14.36
C THR A 158 -39.69 6.66 -13.80
N GLN A 159 -39.44 5.56 -13.08
CA GLN A 159 -40.52 4.71 -12.54
C GLN A 159 -40.15 4.07 -11.19
N SER A 160 -41.17 3.91 -10.34
CA SER A 160 -41.14 3.20 -9.04
C SER A 160 -41.15 1.67 -9.22
N PRO A 161 -40.66 0.90 -8.23
CA PRO A 161 -40.60 -0.57 -8.28
C PRO A 161 -41.96 -1.26 -8.28
#